data_AF-A0A6B0XS28-F1
#
_entry.id   AF-A0A6B0XS28-F1
#
_cell.length_a   1.000
_cell.length_b   1.000
_cell.length_c   1.000
_cell.angle_alpha   90.00
_cell.angle_beta   90.00
_cell.angle_gamma   90.00
#
_symmetry.space_group_name_H-M   'P 1'
#
loop_
_entity.id
_entity.type
_entity.pdbx_description
1 polymer ?
#
loop_
_entity_poly.entity_id
_entity_poly.type
_entity_poly.pdbx_seq_one_letter_code
_entity_poly.pdbx_strand_id
1 'polypeptide(L)'
;MGRPAGASAELAALLDSAWVRDLETNPVVRLREGLDVERLPALGYEAAEERAAFSRRQLDRAFAIDAAALSADERVTLETLVWQAEMAVEGHRYFWLRSVLTPYSSVLRSYSQVFPLLPPAGDGP
;
A
#
# COMPACT_ATOMS: atom_id res chain seq x y z
N MET A 1 25.10 -17.02 -20.42
CA MET A 1 24.68 -15.77 -19.76
C MET A 1 23.41 -16.05 -18.98
N GLY A 2 23.53 -16.43 -17.70
CA GLY A 2 22.38 -16.68 -16.82
C GLY A 2 22.05 -15.42 -16.03
N ARG A 3 20.79 -14.99 -16.04
CA ARG A 3 20.30 -13.91 -15.15
C ARG A 3 20.51 -14.34 -13.69
N PRO A 4 20.95 -13.46 -12.77
CA PRO A 4 20.96 -13.79 -11.35
C PRO A 4 19.50 -13.89 -10.89
N ALA A 5 19.02 -15.11 -10.62
CA ALA A 5 17.66 -15.40 -10.19
C ALA A 5 17.28 -14.84 -8.80
N GLY A 6 18.09 -13.96 -8.21
CA GLY A 6 17.90 -13.37 -6.88
C GLY A 6 17.26 -11.99 -6.88
N ALA A 7 17.92 -10.99 -7.48
CA ALA A 7 17.52 -9.58 -7.37
C ALA A 7 16.14 -9.28 -7.99
N SER A 8 15.91 -9.73 -9.23
CA SER A 8 14.61 -9.58 -9.90
C SER A 8 13.48 -10.32 -9.17
N ALA A 9 13.77 -11.51 -8.64
CA ALA A 9 12.79 -12.29 -7.88
C ALA A 9 12.44 -11.63 -6.54
N GLU A 10 13.42 -11.06 -5.85
CA GLU A 10 13.20 -10.32 -4.61
C GLU A 10 12.40 -9.04 -4.86
N LEU A 11 12.69 -8.31 -5.95
CA LEU A 11 11.89 -7.16 -6.37
C LEU A 11 10.45 -7.56 -6.67
N ALA A 12 10.23 -8.65 -7.41
CA ALA A 12 8.88 -9.16 -7.68
C ALA A 12 8.15 -9.51 -6.37
N ALA A 13 8.81 -10.19 -5.43
CA ALA A 13 8.24 -10.52 -4.13
C ALA A 13 7.90 -9.28 -3.28
N LEU A 14 8.66 -8.19 -3.41
CA LEU A 14 8.31 -6.91 -2.77
C LEU A 14 7.04 -6.32 -3.36
N LEU A 15 6.97 -6.25 -4.70
CA LEU A 15 5.81 -5.72 -5.40
C LEU A 15 4.54 -6.53 -5.09
N ASP A 16 4.64 -7.85 -5.08
CA ASP A 16 3.53 -8.73 -4.69
C ASP A 16 3.07 -8.46 -3.26
N SER A 17 4.00 -8.29 -2.32
CA SER A 17 3.64 -7.98 -0.93
C SER A 17 2.98 -6.61 -0.77
N ALA A 18 3.40 -5.62 -1.56
CA ALA A 18 2.77 -4.30 -1.60
C ALA A 18 1.36 -4.37 -2.20
N TRP A 19 1.19 -5.16 -3.27
CA TRP A 19 -0.10 -5.41 -3.91
C TRP A 19 -1.10 -6.10 -2.97
N VAL A 20 -0.67 -7.16 -2.28
CA VAL A 20 -1.50 -7.86 -1.28
C VAL A 20 -1.93 -6.89 -0.18
N ARG A 21 -1.03 -6.06 0.34
CA ARG A 21 -1.37 -5.05 1.36
C ARG A 21 -2.40 -4.04 0.83
N ASP A 22 -2.31 -3.63 -0.43
CA ASP A 22 -3.28 -2.72 -1.04
C ASP A 22 -4.66 -3.39 -1.17
N LEU A 23 -4.72 -4.65 -1.62
CA LEU A 23 -5.96 -5.44 -1.65
C LEU A 23 -6.59 -5.63 -0.27
N GLU A 24 -5.80 -5.72 0.80
CA GLU A 24 -6.31 -5.85 2.17
C GLU A 24 -6.82 -4.52 2.73
N THR A 25 -6.18 -3.41 2.40
CA THR A 25 -6.39 -2.12 3.11
C THR A 25 -7.13 -1.07 2.29
N ASN A 26 -7.21 -1.24 0.98
CA ASN A 26 -7.77 -0.27 0.06
C ASN A 26 -9.05 -0.83 -0.62
N PRO A 27 -10.24 -0.45 -0.12
CA PRO A 27 -11.49 -0.96 -0.66
C PRO A 27 -11.77 -0.51 -2.10
N VAL A 28 -11.18 0.61 -2.55
CA VAL A 28 -11.30 1.06 -3.94
C VAL A 28 -10.59 0.08 -4.87
N VAL A 29 -9.44 -0.45 -4.44
CA VAL A 29 -8.69 -1.43 -5.22
C VAL A 29 -9.46 -2.74 -5.27
N ARG A 30 -10.00 -3.22 -4.14
CA ARG A 30 -10.88 -4.40 -4.14
C ARG A 30 -12.05 -4.27 -5.11
N LEU A 31 -12.76 -3.13 -5.04
CA LEU A 31 -13.86 -2.85 -5.95
C LEU A 31 -13.44 -2.87 -7.42
N ARG A 32 -12.29 -2.27 -7.75
CA ARG A 32 -11.75 -2.24 -9.12
C ARG A 32 -11.40 -3.64 -9.63
N GLU A 33 -10.88 -4.50 -8.76
CA GLU A 33 -10.55 -5.89 -9.08
C GLU A 33 -11.78 -6.84 -8.99
N GLY A 34 -12.99 -6.30 -8.76
CA GLY A 34 -14.22 -7.10 -8.68
C GLY A 34 -14.33 -7.97 -7.42
N LEU A 35 -13.59 -7.63 -6.36
CA LEU A 35 -13.62 -8.32 -5.07
C LEU A 35 -14.61 -7.65 -4.12
N ASP A 36 -15.23 -8.46 -3.26
CA ASP A 36 -16.16 -7.97 -2.24
C ASP A 36 -15.48 -7.00 -1.28
N VAL A 37 -16.16 -5.90 -0.96
CA VAL A 37 -15.66 -4.93 0.00
C VAL A 37 -16.23 -5.23 1.38
N GLU A 38 -15.39 -5.81 2.25
CA GLU A 38 -15.81 -6.30 3.57
C GLU A 38 -15.65 -5.26 4.68
N ARG A 39 -14.75 -4.28 4.49
CA ARG A 39 -14.40 -3.29 5.52
C ARG A 39 -14.10 -1.92 4.95
N LEU A 40 -14.37 -0.91 5.75
CA LEU A 40 -14.01 0.47 5.45
C LEU A 40 -12.51 0.74 5.71
N PRO A 41 -11.91 1.74 5.05
CA PRO A 41 -10.54 2.15 5.34
C PRO A 41 -10.41 2.59 6.80
N ALA A 42 -9.38 2.11 7.48
CA ALA A 42 -9.00 2.60 8.80
C ALA A 42 -8.19 3.90 8.64
N LEU A 43 -8.68 5.00 9.21
CA LEU A 43 -8.08 6.34 9.07
C LEU A 43 -7.42 6.86 10.37
N GLY A 44 -7.38 6.04 11.42
CA GLY A 44 -6.81 6.40 12.72
C GLY A 44 -5.28 6.39 12.75
N TYR A 45 -4.72 6.90 13.86
CA TYR A 45 -3.27 6.91 14.09
C TYR A 45 -2.66 5.51 14.05
N GLU A 46 -3.32 4.53 14.67
CA GLU A 46 -2.90 3.12 14.67
C GLU A 46 -2.74 2.56 13.26
N ALA A 47 -3.71 2.82 12.37
CA ALA A 47 -3.62 2.41 10.96
C ALA A 47 -2.45 3.11 10.23
N ALA A 48 -2.17 4.37 10.56
CA ALA A 48 -1.01 5.07 10.02
C ALA A 48 0.32 4.52 10.55
N GLU A 49 0.37 4.11 11.82
CA GLU A 49 1.51 3.44 12.44
C GLU A 49 1.77 2.07 11.79
N GLU A 50 0.74 1.25 11.60
CA GLU A 50 0.84 -0.02 10.88
C GLU A 50 1.38 0.18 9.45
N ARG A 51 0.87 1.20 8.75
CA ARG A 51 1.33 1.53 7.40
C ARG A 51 2.82 1.90 7.41
N ALA A 52 3.25 2.73 8.35
CA ALA A 52 4.65 3.12 8.49
C ALA A 52 5.54 1.92 8.83
N ALA A 53 5.10 1.05 9.74
CA ALA A 53 5.82 -0.17 10.11
C ALA A 53 5.95 -1.15 8.93
N PHE A 54 4.88 -1.33 8.14
CA PHE A 54 4.92 -2.11 6.90
C PHE A 54 5.92 -1.50 5.90
N SER A 55 5.84 -0.20 5.65
CA SER A 55 6.73 0.49 4.72
C SER A 55 8.20 0.45 5.14
N ARG A 56 8.49 0.49 6.45
CA ARG A 56 9.86 0.32 6.96
C ARG A 56 10.43 -1.06 6.62
N ARG A 57 9.65 -2.13 6.81
CA ARG A 57 10.06 -3.48 6.40
C ARG A 57 10.29 -3.61 4.89
N GLN A 58 9.50 -2.90 4.08
CA GLN A 58 9.69 -2.86 2.63
C GLN A 58 11.00 -2.16 2.27
N LEU A 59 11.33 -1.04 2.91
CA LEU A 59 12.61 -0.34 2.71
C LEU A 59 13.81 -1.19 3.09
N ASP A 60 13.76 -1.85 4.24
CA ASP A 60 14.87 -2.70 4.70
C ASP A 60 15.18 -3.81 3.68
N ARG A 61 14.14 -4.42 3.10
CA ARG A 61 14.27 -5.41 2.04
C ARG A 61 14.72 -4.79 0.72
N ALA A 62 14.18 -3.64 0.32
CA ALA A 62 14.53 -2.95 -0.91
C ALA A 62 16.01 -2.54 -0.94
N PHE A 63 16.55 -2.07 0.19
CA PHE A 63 17.97 -1.71 0.30
C PHE A 63 18.92 -2.92 0.29
N ALA A 64 18.41 -4.13 0.51
CA ALA A 64 19.19 -5.36 0.38
C ALA A 64 19.28 -5.88 -1.07
N ILE A 65 18.52 -5.31 -2.01
CA ILE A 65 18.53 -5.73 -3.42
C ILE A 65 19.77 -5.13 -4.11
N ASP A 66 20.53 -6.00 -4.79
CA ASP A 66 21.62 -5.55 -5.67
C ASP A 66 21.04 -4.89 -6.94
N ALA A 67 20.95 -3.56 -6.90
CA ALA A 67 20.45 -2.77 -8.02
C ALA A 67 21.27 -2.91 -9.31
N ALA A 68 22.56 -3.27 -9.23
CA ALA A 68 23.40 -3.47 -10.42
C ALA A 68 23.03 -4.75 -11.18
N ALA A 69 22.37 -5.71 -10.51
CA ALA A 69 21.87 -6.94 -11.10
C ALA A 69 20.49 -6.78 -11.78
N LEU A 70 19.83 -5.63 -11.60
CA LEU A 70 18.52 -5.33 -12.17
C LEU A 70 18.63 -4.72 -13.58
N SER A 71 17.62 -4.94 -14.41
CA SER A 71 17.43 -4.19 -15.66
C SER A 71 17.15 -2.70 -15.40
N ALA A 72 17.19 -1.87 -16.44
CA ALA A 72 16.87 -0.44 -16.31
C ALA A 72 15.44 -0.21 -15.77
N ASP A 73 14.45 -0.93 -16.31
CA ASP A 73 13.05 -0.80 -15.90
C ASP A 73 12.82 -1.27 -14.45
N GLU A 74 13.49 -2.37 -14.05
CA GLU A 74 13.44 -2.86 -12.67
C GLU A 74 14.08 -1.88 -11.68
N ARG A 75 15.16 -1.18 -12.07
CA ARG A 75 15.76 -0.14 -11.23
C ARG A 75 14.80 1.02 -11.00
N VAL A 76 14.14 1.51 -12.05
CA VAL A 76 13.12 2.57 -11.92
C VAL A 76 11.96 2.11 -11.03
N THR A 77 11.57 0.84 -11.15
CA THR A 77 10.53 0.24 -10.32
C THR A 77 10.95 0.19 -8.85
N LEU A 78 12.18 -0.26 -8.56
CA LEU A 78 12.75 -0.29 -7.22
C LEU A 78 12.84 1.12 -6.61
N GLU A 79 13.35 2.11 -7.36
CA GLU A 79 13.45 3.51 -6.92
C GLU A 79 12.07 4.10 -6.60
N THR A 80 11.06 3.79 -7.41
CA THR A 80 9.67 4.24 -7.18
C THR A 80 9.11 3.63 -5.89
N LEU A 81 9.34 2.34 -5.66
CA LEU A 81 8.89 1.65 -4.46
C LEU A 81 9.56 2.23 -3.20
N VAL A 82 10.87 2.48 -3.27
CA VAL A 82 11.64 3.10 -2.18
C VAL A 82 11.08 4.49 -1.87
N TRP A 83 10.92 5.34 -2.88
CA TRP A 83 10.35 6.67 -2.70
C TRP A 83 8.97 6.64 -2.03
N GLN A 84 8.06 5.76 -2.48
CA GLN A 84 6.74 5.63 -1.87
C GLN A 84 6.79 5.15 -0.42
N ALA A 85 7.66 4.21 -0.11
CA ALA A 85 7.80 3.67 1.23
C ALA A 85 8.45 4.69 2.19
N GLU A 86 9.45 5.45 1.74
CA GLU A 86 10.01 6.58 2.48
C GLU A 86 8.95 7.62 2.79
N MET A 87 8.13 8.01 1.82
CA MET A 87 7.04 8.95 2.04
C MET A 87 6.02 8.47 3.08
N ALA A 88 5.79 7.16 3.17
CA ALA A 88 4.92 6.58 4.19
C ALA A 88 5.55 6.62 5.59
N VAL A 89 6.84 6.26 5.71
CA VAL A 89 7.58 6.28 6.98
C VAL A 89 7.76 7.71 7.48
N GLU A 90 8.32 8.58 6.64
CA GLU A 90 8.62 9.97 6.98
C GLU A 90 7.36 10.80 7.15
N GLY A 91 6.29 10.45 6.44
CA GLY A 91 4.99 11.10 6.57
C GLY A 91 4.26 10.77 7.88
N HIS A 92 4.58 9.66 8.54
CA HIS A 92 3.88 9.22 9.75
C HIS A 92 4.00 10.22 10.90
N ARG A 93 5.19 10.82 11.12
CA ARG A 93 5.40 11.86 12.14
C ARG A 93 4.53 13.10 11.92
N TYR A 94 4.03 13.30 10.71
CA TYR A 94 3.14 14.39 10.32
C TYR A 94 1.69 13.93 10.14
N PHE A 95 1.29 12.79 10.73
CA PHE A 95 -0.06 12.22 10.59
C PHE A 95 -1.16 13.27 10.81
N TRP A 96 -1.02 14.11 11.84
CA TRP A 96 -1.99 15.16 12.19
C TRP A 96 -2.21 16.22 11.09
N LEU A 97 -1.28 16.35 10.14
CA LEU A 97 -1.37 17.28 9.01
C LEU A 97 -2.04 16.64 7.78
N ARG A 98 -2.32 15.33 7.80
CA ARG A 98 -3.02 14.64 6.71
C ARG A 98 -4.52 14.89 6.84
N SER A 99 -5.00 15.97 6.22
CA SER A 99 -6.43 16.21 6.10
C SER A 99 -7.04 15.28 5.05
N VAL A 100 -7.80 14.28 5.49
CA VAL A 100 -8.47 13.31 4.60
C VAL A 100 -9.69 13.91 3.88
N LEU A 101 -10.10 15.11 4.29
CA LEU A 101 -11.23 15.86 3.77
C LEU A 101 -10.73 17.09 3.01
N THR A 102 -10.26 16.89 1.78
CA THR A 102 -10.05 17.99 0.84
C THR A 102 -11.22 18.06 -0.15
N PRO A 103 -11.60 19.24 -0.66
CA PRO A 103 -12.77 19.38 -1.54
C PRO A 103 -12.71 18.55 -2.83
N TYR A 104 -11.50 18.22 -3.31
CA TYR A 104 -11.29 17.61 -4.62
C TYR A 104 -10.83 16.14 -4.54
N SER A 105 -10.27 15.70 -3.41
CA SER A 105 -9.80 14.34 -3.19
C SER A 105 -10.17 13.88 -1.77
N SER A 106 -11.47 13.86 -1.48
CA SER A 106 -11.97 13.33 -0.22
C SER A 106 -12.20 11.83 -0.34
N VAL A 107 -11.76 11.09 0.68
CA VAL A 107 -12.11 9.66 0.84
C VAL A 107 -13.62 9.45 0.88
N LEU A 108 -14.42 10.45 1.26
CA LEU A 108 -15.89 10.37 1.29
C LEU A 108 -16.49 9.96 -0.06
N ARG A 109 -15.85 10.35 -1.17
CA ARG A 109 -16.26 9.89 -2.51
C ARG A 109 -16.14 8.38 -2.61
N SER A 110 -15.02 7.81 -2.18
CA SER A 110 -14.81 6.36 -2.13
C SER A 110 -15.76 5.69 -1.14
N TYR A 111 -15.99 6.28 0.04
CA TYR A 111 -16.99 5.77 0.99
C TYR A 111 -18.39 5.71 0.38
N SER A 112 -18.83 6.71 -0.38
CA SER A 112 -20.16 6.68 -1.02
C SER A 112 -20.33 5.55 -2.05
N GLN A 113 -19.24 5.10 -2.67
CA GLN A 113 -19.25 3.97 -3.61
C GLN A 113 -19.23 2.62 -2.89
N VAL A 114 -18.55 2.56 -1.73
CA VAL A 114 -18.34 1.34 -0.96
C VAL A 114 -19.49 1.05 0.01
N PHE A 115 -20.07 2.08 0.64
CA PHE A 115 -21.06 1.94 1.70
C PHE A 115 -22.28 1.07 1.32
N PRO A 116 -22.84 1.16 0.10
CA PRO A 116 -23.93 0.28 -0.32
C PRO A 116 -23.55 -1.19 -0.52
N LEU A 117 -22.24 -1.49 -0.60
CA LEU A 117 -21.71 -2.84 -0.88
C LEU A 117 -21.30 -3.59 0.40
N LEU A 118 -21.26 -2.91 1.55
CA LEU A 118 -20.97 -3.56 2.82
C LEU A 118 -22.14 -4.45 3.24
N PRO A 119 -21.87 -5.62 3.84
CA PRO A 119 -22.93 -6.38 4.49
C PRO A 119 -23.58 -5.52 5.58
N PRO A 120 -24.90 -5.68 5.84
CA PRO A 120 -25.54 -5.01 6.97
C PRO A 120 -24.77 -5.36 8.24
N ALA A 121 -24.61 -4.38 9.15
CA ALA A 121 -24.06 -4.67 10.46
C ALA A 121 -24.90 -5.80 11.06
N GLY A 122 -24.32 -6.98 11.21
CA GLY A 122 -24.99 -8.10 11.83
C GLY A 122 -25.45 -7.66 13.21
N ASP A 123 -26.72 -7.92 13.54
CA ASP A 123 -27.21 -7.80 14.90
C ASP A 123 -26.32 -8.70 15.78
N GLY A 124 -25.38 -8.08 16.49
CA GLY A 124 -24.58 -8.77 17.48
C GLY A 124 -25.47 -9.27 18.63
N PRO A 125 -25.07 -10.34 19.32
CA PRO A 125 -25.83 -10.91 20.44
C PRO A 125 -26.08 -9.92 21.58
#